data_AF-A0A8J2NR38-F1
#
_entry.id   AF-A0A8J2NR38-F1
#
_cell.length_a   1.000
_cell.length_b   1.000
_cell.length_c   1.000
_cell.angle_alpha   90.00
_cell.angle_beta   90.00
_cell.angle_gamma   90.00
#
_symmetry.space_group_name_H-M   'P 1'
#
loop_
_entity.id
_entity.type
_entity.pdbx_description
1 polymer ?
#
loop_
_entity_poly.entity_id
_entity_poly.type
_entity_poly.pdbx_seq_one_letter_code
_entity_poly.pdbx_strand_id
1 'polypeptide(L)'
;MQKLANLVTKTKSGNNKNNNEDVNNKAPPPVPINKIKYSGPPYLKKDKRQSSSRFNVSKNRELKQLPLLKDAPAAEREELFVQKLRQCCVLFDFVADPLSDIKYKEVKRCALHEMVEYITTQRGVLTEPIYPEAVNMFAVNLFRTLPPSSNPNGAEFDPEEDEPTLEAAWPHLQLVYDFFLRFLESPDFQPSIAKKYIDQKFVLQLLELFDSEDPRERDFLKTTLHRIYGKFLNLRAYIRKQINNIFYRFIYETEHHNGIAELLEILGSIINGFALPLKEEHKTFLLKVLLPLHKVKSLSVYHPQLAYCVVQFLEKDPSLTEPVILALLKFWPKTHSPKEVMFLNELEEILDVIEPAEFRKVMKPLFKQLARCVSSPHFQVAERALYYWNNEYIMSLISDNAAEILPIMFPSLYRNSKTHWNKTIHGLIYNALKLFMEINQKLFDECTQNYKLQRQKEKELFLKRDNIWSKIEEVASANPNYSRVPKSSDSQSYSPPGNDEVADINDIISYEKMETTPHEQGNRTKNKDKPLLRRKSELPHDTYTVKALNDHKRADEYLATPPDVNKC
;
A
#
# COMPACT_ATOMS: atom_id res chain seq x y z
N MET A 1 -49.70 -19.26 -2.07
CA MET A 1 -50.59 -18.73 -3.13
C MET A 1 -49.78 -18.52 -4.39
N GLN A 2 -50.28 -19.04 -5.52
CA GLN A 2 -50.24 -18.51 -6.91
C GLN A 2 -49.06 -17.62 -7.37
N LYS A 3 -48.43 -17.81 -8.55
CA LYS A 3 -48.53 -18.78 -9.69
C LYS A 3 -47.13 -18.76 -10.36
N LEU A 4 -46.49 -19.86 -10.78
CA LEU A 4 -46.74 -20.69 -12.00
C LEU A 4 -46.82 -19.86 -13.31
N ALA A 5 -46.25 -20.23 -14.46
CA ALA A 5 -45.29 -21.28 -14.84
C ALA A 5 -44.92 -21.05 -16.34
N ASN A 6 -43.86 -21.69 -16.86
CA ASN A 6 -43.95 -22.68 -17.95
C ASN A 6 -42.61 -23.01 -18.62
N LEU A 7 -42.37 -24.31 -18.81
CA LEU A 7 -41.27 -24.89 -19.60
C LEU A 7 -41.75 -26.25 -20.13
N VAL A 8 -42.18 -26.31 -21.39
CA VAL A 8 -42.67 -27.53 -22.10
C VAL A 8 -42.32 -27.36 -23.59
N THR A 9 -41.16 -27.85 -24.05
CA THR A 9 -40.94 -29.18 -24.67
C THR A 9 -41.84 -29.52 -25.86
N LYS A 10 -41.22 -29.81 -27.02
CA LYS A 10 -41.76 -30.75 -28.02
C LYS A 10 -40.64 -31.42 -28.81
N THR A 11 -40.73 -32.74 -28.93
CA THR A 11 -39.76 -33.66 -29.54
C THR A 11 -40.26 -34.21 -30.87
N LYS A 12 -39.38 -34.98 -31.57
CA LYS A 12 -39.61 -35.78 -32.79
C LYS A 12 -39.64 -34.99 -34.11
N SER A 13 -39.28 -35.55 -35.28
CA SER A 13 -38.48 -36.73 -35.67
C SER A 13 -38.47 -36.76 -37.22
N GLY A 14 -37.40 -37.19 -37.91
CA GLY A 14 -37.47 -37.36 -39.38
C GLY A 14 -36.14 -37.64 -40.07
N ASN A 15 -36.10 -38.69 -40.89
CA ASN A 15 -34.91 -39.26 -41.54
C ASN A 15 -34.72 -38.80 -43.00
N ASN A 16 -33.46 -38.89 -43.47
CA ASN A 16 -33.01 -39.33 -44.82
C ASN A 16 -33.08 -38.43 -46.09
N LYS A 17 -31.87 -38.25 -46.65
CA LYS A 17 -31.41 -38.57 -48.03
C LYS A 17 -31.73 -37.66 -49.24
N ASN A 18 -30.61 -37.15 -49.80
CA ASN A 18 -30.11 -37.31 -51.18
C ASN A 18 -30.58 -36.43 -52.37
N ASN A 19 -29.57 -35.78 -52.96
CA ASN A 19 -29.17 -35.75 -54.39
C ASN A 19 -29.55 -34.58 -55.33
N ASN A 20 -28.49 -34.08 -56.01
CA ASN A 20 -28.41 -33.49 -57.37
C ASN A 20 -29.14 -32.14 -57.61
N GLU A 21 -28.80 -31.20 -58.52
CA GLU A 21 -27.71 -30.88 -59.50
C GLU A 21 -27.95 -29.38 -59.91
N ASP A 22 -27.06 -28.53 -60.44
CA ASP A 22 -25.59 -28.44 -60.60
C ASP A 22 -25.22 -26.95 -60.98
N VAL A 23 -24.25 -26.70 -61.88
CA VAL A 23 -23.92 -25.48 -62.63
C VAL A 23 -23.23 -24.30 -61.89
N ASN A 24 -21.94 -24.50 -61.65
CA ASN A 24 -20.83 -23.73 -62.26
C ASN A 24 -20.88 -22.17 -62.26
N ASN A 25 -19.99 -21.54 -61.47
CA ASN A 25 -19.35 -20.28 -61.85
C ASN A 25 -17.91 -20.21 -61.28
N LYS A 26 -16.93 -19.88 -62.13
CA LYS A 26 -15.49 -20.07 -61.84
C LYS A 26 -14.85 -18.85 -61.17
N ALA A 27 -14.07 -19.09 -60.11
CA ALA A 27 -13.01 -18.20 -59.62
C ALA A 27 -11.73 -19.02 -59.33
N PRO A 28 -10.52 -18.45 -59.48
CA PRO A 28 -9.26 -19.22 -59.46
C PRO A 28 -8.83 -19.68 -58.06
N PRO A 29 -7.98 -20.72 -57.95
CA PRO A 29 -7.50 -21.24 -56.67
C PRO A 29 -6.54 -20.26 -55.96
N PRO A 30 -6.48 -20.28 -54.61
CA PRO A 30 -5.77 -19.27 -53.84
C PRO A 30 -4.25 -19.43 -53.86
N VAL A 31 -3.54 -18.32 -54.06
CA VAL A 31 -2.09 -18.20 -53.88
C VAL A 31 -1.77 -18.15 -52.38
N PRO A 32 -0.78 -18.88 -51.86
CA PRO A 32 -0.51 -18.94 -50.42
C PRO A 32 0.11 -17.65 -49.89
N ILE A 33 -0.66 -16.87 -49.13
CA ILE A 33 -0.13 -15.77 -48.32
C ILE A 33 0.45 -16.35 -47.03
N ASN A 34 1.78 -16.33 -46.92
CA ASN A 34 2.50 -16.62 -45.68
C ASN A 34 2.05 -15.66 -44.57
N LYS A 35 1.16 -16.13 -43.70
CA LYS A 35 0.96 -15.48 -42.39
C LYS A 35 2.19 -15.76 -41.54
N ILE A 36 3.07 -14.77 -41.48
CA ILE A 36 4.15 -14.67 -40.49
C ILE A 36 3.53 -14.96 -39.12
N LYS A 37 3.93 -16.08 -38.50
CA LYS A 37 3.61 -16.33 -37.09
C LYS A 37 4.42 -15.33 -36.28
N TYR A 38 3.78 -14.26 -35.83
CA TYR A 38 4.25 -13.58 -34.63
C TYR A 38 4.20 -14.61 -33.51
N SER A 39 5.38 -15.11 -33.13
CA SER A 39 5.56 -15.74 -31.83
C SER A 39 5.30 -14.67 -30.79
N GLY A 40 4.11 -14.67 -30.20
CA GLY A 40 3.91 -14.00 -28.92
C GLY A 40 4.93 -14.54 -27.90
N PRO A 41 5.22 -13.79 -26.83
CA PRO A 41 6.07 -14.29 -25.75
C PRO A 41 5.53 -15.67 -25.31
N PRO A 42 6.41 -16.61 -24.95
CA PRO A 42 5.98 -17.95 -24.60
C PRO A 42 4.91 -17.85 -23.52
N TYR A 43 3.75 -18.44 -23.80
CA TYR A 43 2.68 -18.56 -22.82
C TYR A 43 3.25 -19.39 -21.68
N LEU A 44 3.74 -18.72 -20.63
CA LEU A 44 4.07 -19.36 -19.36
C LEU A 44 2.84 -20.17 -19.01
N LYS A 45 3.01 -21.49 -18.93
CA LYS A 45 1.96 -22.34 -18.37
C LYS A 45 1.66 -21.74 -17.01
N LYS A 46 0.42 -21.25 -16.79
CA LYS A 46 -0.01 -20.89 -15.45
C LYS A 46 0.25 -22.15 -14.62
N ASP A 47 1.21 -22.05 -13.71
CA ASP A 47 1.57 -23.20 -12.89
C ASP A 47 0.33 -23.63 -12.13
N LYS A 48 0.23 -24.94 -11.94
CA LYS A 48 -0.92 -25.60 -11.36
C LYS A 48 -1.22 -24.92 -10.02
N ARG A 49 -2.33 -24.14 -9.92
CA ARG A 49 -2.68 -23.28 -8.78
C ARG A 49 -2.21 -23.92 -7.47
N GLN A 50 -1.13 -23.40 -6.91
CA GLN A 50 -0.64 -23.88 -5.63
C GLN A 50 -1.66 -23.42 -4.58
N SER A 51 -2.10 -24.33 -3.71
CA SER A 51 -3.02 -23.94 -2.66
C SER A 51 -2.29 -23.08 -1.65
N SER A 52 -2.98 -22.04 -1.16
CA SER A 52 -2.65 -21.22 0.00
C SER A 52 -2.38 -22.00 1.29
N SER A 53 -2.51 -23.33 1.32
CA SER A 53 -2.01 -24.14 2.43
C SER A 53 -1.77 -25.63 2.14
N ARG A 54 -0.99 -26.27 3.02
CA ARG A 54 -0.73 -27.72 3.00
C ARG A 54 -1.40 -28.42 4.18
N PHE A 55 -2.63 -28.86 3.99
CA PHE A 55 -3.35 -29.66 4.99
C PHE A 55 -2.87 -31.12 5.02
N ASN A 56 -2.61 -31.64 6.23
CA ASN A 56 -2.39 -33.07 6.44
C ASN A 56 -3.74 -33.81 6.42
N VAL A 57 -4.17 -34.23 5.24
CA VAL A 57 -5.47 -34.92 5.02
C VAL A 57 -5.60 -36.16 5.92
N SER A 58 -6.76 -36.31 6.55
CA SER A 58 -7.01 -37.41 7.49
C SER A 58 -7.11 -38.77 6.78
N LYS A 59 -6.49 -39.81 7.37
CA LYS A 59 -6.48 -41.17 6.77
C LYS A 59 -7.87 -41.81 6.71
N ASN A 60 -8.72 -41.56 7.69
CA ASN A 60 -10.12 -41.95 7.69
C ASN A 60 -10.99 -40.69 7.59
N ARG A 61 -11.88 -40.63 6.60
CA ARG A 61 -12.71 -39.47 6.22
C ARG A 61 -14.21 -39.73 6.33
N GLU A 62 -14.62 -40.94 6.74
CA GLU A 62 -16.02 -41.31 6.83
C GLU A 62 -16.68 -40.72 8.07
N LEU A 63 -17.47 -39.66 7.88
CA LEU A 63 -18.27 -39.05 8.96
C LEU A 63 -19.66 -39.66 9.03
N LYS A 64 -20.09 -40.02 10.24
CA LYS A 64 -21.48 -40.38 10.54
C LYS A 64 -22.26 -39.10 10.84
N GLN A 65 -23.41 -38.90 10.20
CA GLN A 65 -24.29 -37.77 10.52
C GLN A 65 -24.86 -37.95 11.94
N LEU A 66 -24.36 -37.14 12.88
CA LEU A 66 -24.81 -37.15 14.27
C LEU A 66 -26.18 -36.44 14.42
N PRO A 67 -27.00 -36.80 15.42
CA PRO A 67 -28.27 -36.12 15.72
C PRO A 67 -28.14 -34.61 15.92
N LEU A 68 -29.23 -33.87 15.80
CA LEU A 68 -29.25 -32.43 16.08
C LEU A 68 -29.18 -32.15 17.59
N LEU A 69 -28.42 -31.13 17.98
CA LEU A 69 -28.26 -30.66 19.37
C LEU A 69 -29.58 -30.17 19.97
N LYS A 70 -30.48 -29.65 19.13
CA LYS A 70 -31.82 -29.19 19.51
C LYS A 70 -32.71 -30.35 19.96
N ASP A 71 -32.59 -31.50 19.28
CA ASP A 71 -33.45 -32.67 19.48
C ASP A 71 -32.94 -33.60 20.60
N ALA A 72 -31.66 -33.51 20.95
CA ALA A 72 -31.04 -34.30 22.02
C ALA A 72 -31.56 -33.93 23.43
N PRO A 73 -31.70 -34.89 24.35
CA PRO A 73 -32.00 -34.64 25.77
C PRO A 73 -30.96 -33.74 26.44
N ALA A 74 -31.37 -32.90 27.39
CA ALA A 74 -30.47 -31.92 28.01
C ALA A 74 -29.20 -32.53 28.65
N ALA A 75 -29.29 -33.75 29.20
CA ALA A 75 -28.16 -34.47 29.79
C ALA A 75 -27.15 -35.00 28.76
N GLU A 76 -27.58 -35.27 27.52
CA GLU A 76 -26.73 -35.85 26.46
C GLU A 76 -26.13 -34.76 25.54
N ARG A 77 -26.64 -33.53 25.61
CA ARG A 77 -26.21 -32.41 24.74
C ARG A 77 -24.73 -32.08 24.86
N GLU A 78 -24.18 -32.11 26.07
CA GLU A 78 -22.75 -31.84 26.30
C GLU A 78 -21.88 -32.90 25.62
N GLU A 79 -22.19 -34.19 25.81
CA GLU A 79 -21.45 -35.27 25.18
C GLU A 79 -21.59 -35.24 23.65
N LEU A 80 -22.80 -35.03 23.12
CA LEU A 80 -23.05 -34.89 21.69
C LEU A 80 -22.29 -33.70 21.07
N PHE A 81 -22.16 -32.59 21.80
CA PHE A 81 -21.38 -31.44 21.38
C PHE A 81 -19.88 -31.75 21.33
N VAL A 82 -19.34 -32.45 22.34
CA VAL A 82 -17.96 -32.97 22.33
C VAL A 82 -17.74 -33.97 21.18
N GLN A 83 -18.70 -34.84 20.89
CA GLN A 83 -18.63 -35.76 19.76
C GLN A 83 -18.60 -35.01 18.41
N LYS A 84 -19.41 -33.95 18.24
CA LYS A 84 -19.39 -33.08 17.04
C LYS A 84 -18.07 -32.31 16.90
N LEU A 85 -17.53 -31.77 18.00
CA LEU A 85 -16.20 -31.13 18.03
C LEU A 85 -15.10 -32.07 17.53
N ARG A 86 -15.02 -33.27 18.11
CA ARG A 86 -14.05 -34.30 17.70
C ARG A 86 -14.24 -34.74 16.25
N GLN A 87 -15.48 -34.84 15.78
CA GLN A 87 -15.79 -35.15 14.38
C GLN A 87 -15.28 -34.06 13.42
N CYS A 88 -15.34 -32.80 13.82
CA CYS A 88 -14.86 -31.67 13.03
C CYS A 88 -13.32 -31.56 12.96
N CYS A 89 -12.57 -32.33 13.75
CA CYS A 89 -11.12 -32.47 13.62
C CYS A 89 -10.68 -33.26 12.37
N VAL A 90 -11.59 -33.97 11.69
CA VAL A 90 -11.28 -34.68 10.44
C VAL A 90 -11.04 -33.68 9.31
N LEU A 91 -9.86 -33.76 8.68
CA LEU A 91 -9.42 -32.88 7.60
C LEU A 91 -9.68 -33.52 6.23
N PHE A 92 -10.29 -32.74 5.34
CA PHE A 92 -10.59 -33.11 3.95
C PHE A 92 -9.66 -32.40 2.97
N ASP A 93 -9.43 -33.03 1.83
CA ASP A 93 -8.74 -32.41 0.70
C ASP A 93 -9.72 -31.56 -0.11
N PHE A 94 -9.37 -30.29 -0.37
CA PHE A 94 -10.11 -29.38 -1.23
C PHE A 94 -9.34 -29.00 -2.51
N VAL A 95 -8.12 -29.54 -2.68
CA VAL A 95 -7.11 -29.04 -3.62
C VAL A 95 -6.73 -30.11 -4.64
N ALA A 96 -6.28 -31.29 -4.19
CA ALA A 96 -5.84 -32.35 -5.10
C ALA A 96 -7.03 -33.10 -5.71
N ASP A 97 -8.09 -33.29 -4.93
CA ASP A 97 -9.39 -33.76 -5.41
C ASP A 97 -10.56 -32.95 -4.79
N PRO A 98 -10.95 -31.84 -5.44
CA PRO A 98 -12.07 -31.02 -4.96
C PRO A 98 -13.40 -31.78 -4.88
N LEU A 99 -13.59 -32.80 -5.72
CA LEU A 99 -14.83 -33.59 -5.85
C LEU A 99 -14.84 -34.85 -4.97
N SER A 100 -13.74 -35.15 -4.25
CA SER A 100 -13.74 -36.20 -3.23
C SER A 100 -14.71 -35.88 -2.10
N ASP A 101 -15.20 -36.91 -1.41
CA ASP A 101 -15.81 -36.80 -0.08
C ASP A 101 -16.97 -35.79 0.07
N ILE A 102 -17.63 -35.34 -1.01
CA ILE A 102 -18.62 -34.23 -0.99
C ILE A 102 -19.68 -34.45 0.11
N LYS A 103 -20.17 -35.68 0.25
CA LYS A 103 -21.10 -36.08 1.32
C LYS A 103 -20.56 -35.78 2.73
N TYR A 104 -19.30 -36.13 3.00
CA TYR A 104 -18.68 -35.97 4.31
C TYR A 104 -18.19 -34.53 4.55
N LYS A 105 -17.74 -33.84 3.50
CA LYS A 105 -17.50 -32.38 3.49
C LYS A 105 -18.77 -31.63 3.91
N GLU A 106 -19.93 -32.02 3.39
CA GLU A 106 -21.22 -31.40 3.76
C GLU A 106 -21.66 -31.76 5.19
N VAL A 107 -21.47 -33.01 5.64
CA VAL A 107 -21.72 -33.39 7.04
C VAL A 107 -20.92 -32.51 8.01
N LYS A 108 -19.62 -32.29 7.75
CA LYS A 108 -18.78 -31.40 8.57
C LYS A 108 -19.25 -29.94 8.49
N ARG A 109 -19.62 -29.44 7.30
CA ARG A 109 -20.12 -28.08 7.12
C ARG A 109 -21.39 -27.82 7.94
N CYS A 110 -22.35 -28.76 7.89
CA CYS A 110 -23.58 -28.69 8.67
C CYS A 110 -23.33 -28.79 10.18
N ALA A 111 -22.44 -29.68 10.63
CA ALA A 111 -22.08 -29.81 12.04
C ALA A 111 -21.44 -28.52 12.60
N LEU A 112 -20.49 -27.93 11.87
CA LEU A 112 -19.87 -26.65 12.26
C LEU A 112 -20.89 -25.51 12.31
N HIS A 113 -21.75 -25.38 11.28
CA HIS A 113 -22.79 -24.35 11.25
C HIS A 113 -23.79 -24.49 12.43
N GLU A 114 -24.20 -25.72 12.72
CA GLU A 114 -25.07 -26.01 13.87
C GLU A 114 -24.40 -25.65 15.20
N MET A 115 -23.11 -25.96 15.37
CA MET A 115 -22.35 -25.58 16.56
C MET A 115 -22.24 -24.06 16.73
N VAL A 116 -22.06 -23.30 15.65
CA VAL A 116 -22.05 -21.82 15.64
C VAL A 116 -23.43 -21.27 16.06
N GLU A 117 -24.53 -21.84 15.55
CA GLU A 117 -25.88 -21.44 15.96
C GLU A 117 -26.12 -21.76 17.44
N TYR A 118 -25.72 -22.95 17.89
CA TYR A 118 -25.94 -23.44 19.25
C TYR A 118 -25.23 -22.58 20.30
N ILE A 119 -23.92 -22.30 20.11
CA ILE A 119 -23.13 -21.46 21.03
C ILE A 119 -23.58 -19.99 21.04
N THR A 120 -24.21 -19.51 19.95
CA THR A 120 -24.71 -18.13 19.85
C THR A 120 -26.09 -17.97 20.51
N THR A 121 -26.93 -19.03 20.50
CA THR A 121 -28.33 -18.96 20.95
C THR A 121 -28.57 -19.48 22.37
N GLN A 122 -27.76 -20.43 22.84
CA GLN A 122 -27.92 -21.06 24.15
C GLN A 122 -26.90 -20.51 25.16
N ARG A 123 -27.31 -20.36 26.43
CA ARG A 123 -26.44 -19.98 27.54
C ARG A 123 -26.04 -21.19 28.39
N GLY A 124 -24.92 -21.07 29.11
CA GLY A 124 -24.38 -22.15 29.95
C GLY A 124 -23.74 -23.30 29.15
N VAL A 125 -23.54 -23.12 27.84
CA VAL A 125 -22.94 -24.14 26.96
C VAL A 125 -21.47 -24.39 27.27
N LEU A 126 -20.75 -23.42 27.84
CA LEU A 126 -19.29 -23.48 28.01
C LEU A 126 -18.84 -24.09 29.34
N THR A 127 -19.04 -25.40 29.47
CA THR A 127 -18.53 -26.23 30.57
C THR A 127 -17.02 -26.48 30.46
N GLU A 128 -16.37 -26.89 31.56
CA GLU A 128 -14.91 -27.16 31.58
C GLU A 128 -14.40 -28.14 30.49
N PRO A 129 -15.03 -29.30 30.21
CA PRO A 129 -14.50 -30.26 29.22
C PRO A 129 -14.61 -29.77 27.77
N ILE A 130 -15.40 -28.74 27.48
CA ILE A 130 -15.54 -28.18 26.13
C ILE A 130 -14.33 -27.33 25.73
N TYR A 131 -13.67 -26.65 26.67
CA TYR A 131 -12.49 -25.81 26.39
C TYR A 131 -11.35 -26.53 25.66
N PRO A 132 -10.84 -27.71 26.11
CA PRO A 132 -9.77 -28.40 25.40
C PRO A 132 -10.20 -28.87 24.01
N GLU A 133 -11.43 -29.36 23.85
CA GLU A 133 -11.95 -29.87 22.58
C GLU A 133 -12.16 -28.74 21.56
N ALA A 134 -12.67 -27.57 21.99
CA ALA A 134 -12.82 -26.39 21.15
C ALA A 134 -11.47 -25.83 20.68
N VAL A 135 -10.49 -25.71 21.59
CA VAL A 135 -9.13 -25.23 21.25
C VAL A 135 -8.40 -26.23 20.34
N ASN A 136 -8.54 -27.53 20.59
CA ASN A 136 -7.96 -28.57 19.75
C ASN A 136 -8.60 -28.61 18.35
N MET A 137 -9.93 -28.50 18.25
CA MET A 137 -10.64 -28.46 16.96
C MET A 137 -10.20 -27.26 16.12
N PHE A 138 -10.06 -26.08 16.73
CA PHE A 138 -9.49 -24.90 16.07
C PHE A 138 -8.05 -25.14 15.62
N ALA A 139 -7.17 -25.59 16.51
CA ALA A 139 -5.75 -25.82 16.22
C ALA A 139 -5.54 -26.83 15.08
N VAL A 140 -6.24 -27.96 15.08
CA VAL A 140 -6.15 -29.01 14.04
C VAL A 140 -6.63 -28.50 12.68
N ASN A 141 -7.65 -27.65 12.66
CA ASN A 141 -8.20 -27.12 11.40
C ASN A 141 -7.42 -25.94 10.81
N LEU A 142 -6.67 -25.17 11.62
CA LEU A 142 -6.03 -23.93 11.15
C LEU A 142 -4.50 -23.98 11.12
N PHE A 143 -3.85 -24.54 12.15
CA PHE A 143 -2.40 -24.46 12.30
C PHE A 143 -1.70 -25.37 11.29
N ARG A 144 -1.21 -24.74 10.22
CA ARG A 144 -0.62 -25.38 9.04
C ARG A 144 0.51 -24.53 8.51
N THR A 145 1.48 -25.15 7.85
CA THR A 145 2.50 -24.41 7.10
C THR A 145 1.86 -23.83 5.84
N LEU A 146 1.94 -22.51 5.70
CA LEU A 146 1.60 -21.80 4.46
C LEU A 146 2.56 -22.23 3.33
N PRO A 147 2.13 -22.22 2.06
CA PRO A 147 3.02 -22.52 0.94
C PRO A 147 4.11 -21.44 0.82
N PRO A 148 5.19 -21.70 0.05
CA PRO A 148 5.98 -20.59 -0.48
C PRO A 148 5.06 -19.66 -1.29
N SER A 149 5.30 -18.34 -1.19
CA SER A 149 4.53 -17.35 -1.95
C SER A 149 4.50 -17.71 -3.44
N SER A 150 3.33 -17.55 -4.06
CA SER A 150 3.13 -17.76 -5.50
C SER A 150 3.76 -16.66 -6.35
N ASN A 151 4.20 -15.56 -5.73
CA ASN A 151 4.45 -14.30 -6.42
C ASN A 151 5.94 -14.15 -6.75
N PRO A 152 6.30 -13.54 -7.90
CA PRO A 152 7.67 -13.45 -8.34
C PRO A 152 8.47 -12.44 -7.49
N ASN A 153 9.24 -12.94 -6.53
CA ASN A 153 10.18 -12.15 -5.73
C ASN A 153 11.18 -11.40 -6.64
N GLY A 154 11.00 -10.08 -6.80
CA GLY A 154 11.81 -9.25 -7.68
C GLY A 154 11.75 -7.76 -7.35
N ALA A 155 12.60 -6.96 -7.99
CA ALA A 155 12.61 -5.50 -7.81
C ALA A 155 11.48 -4.77 -8.57
N GLU A 156 10.84 -5.46 -9.51
CA GLU A 156 9.68 -5.00 -10.30
C GLU A 156 8.34 -5.47 -9.69
N PHE A 157 8.38 -6.09 -8.51
CA PHE A 157 7.21 -6.61 -7.81
C PHE A 157 6.46 -5.49 -7.09
N ASP A 158 5.20 -5.26 -7.48
CA ASP A 158 4.26 -4.40 -6.77
C ASP A 158 3.18 -5.24 -6.08
N PRO A 159 3.19 -5.35 -4.73
CA PRO A 159 2.17 -6.10 -3.98
C PRO A 159 0.73 -5.58 -4.15
N GLU A 160 0.51 -4.37 -4.69
CA GLU A 160 -0.83 -3.86 -4.97
C GLU A 160 -1.45 -4.45 -6.25
N GLU A 161 -0.65 -5.00 -7.16
CA GLU A 161 -1.12 -5.61 -8.42
C GLU A 161 -1.40 -7.12 -8.32
N ASP A 162 -1.11 -7.76 -7.18
CA ASP A 162 -1.29 -9.20 -6.99
C ASP A 162 -2.76 -9.63 -6.92
N GLU A 163 -3.14 -10.65 -7.71
CA GLU A 163 -4.40 -11.38 -7.52
C GLU A 163 -4.27 -12.30 -6.27
N PRO A 164 -4.98 -12.07 -5.15
CA PRO A 164 -4.79 -12.85 -3.94
C PRO A 164 -5.24 -14.31 -4.11
N THR A 165 -4.39 -15.27 -3.74
CA THR A 165 -4.74 -16.70 -3.78
C THR A 165 -5.74 -17.03 -2.68
N LEU A 166 -6.99 -17.23 -3.07
CA LEU A 166 -8.07 -17.60 -2.16
C LEU A 166 -7.96 -19.07 -1.70
N GLU A 167 -8.23 -19.30 -0.41
CA GLU A 167 -8.17 -20.62 0.20
C GLU A 167 -9.32 -21.52 -0.27
N ALA A 168 -8.97 -22.74 -0.69
CA ALA A 168 -9.91 -23.74 -1.22
C ALA A 168 -10.71 -24.41 -0.10
N ALA A 169 -10.12 -24.58 1.08
CA ALA A 169 -10.80 -25.11 2.27
C ALA A 169 -11.69 -24.08 2.99
N TRP A 170 -11.82 -22.85 2.46
CA TRP A 170 -12.56 -21.74 3.08
C TRP A 170 -13.98 -22.09 3.58
N PRO A 171 -14.81 -22.90 2.89
CA PRO A 171 -16.15 -23.26 3.38
C PRO A 171 -16.17 -24.01 4.72
N HIS A 172 -15.04 -24.63 5.13
CA HIS A 172 -14.87 -25.19 6.46
C HIS A 172 -14.17 -24.21 7.39
N LEU A 173 -13.07 -23.59 6.94
CA LEU A 173 -12.27 -22.67 7.77
C LEU A 173 -13.08 -21.49 8.29
N GLN A 174 -13.91 -20.87 7.45
CA GLN A 174 -14.78 -19.76 7.85
C GLN A 174 -15.63 -20.14 9.06
N LEU A 175 -16.27 -21.32 9.04
CA LEU A 175 -17.11 -21.78 10.15
C LEU A 175 -16.31 -22.13 11.41
N VAL A 176 -15.05 -22.55 11.27
CA VAL A 176 -14.15 -22.78 12.43
C VAL A 176 -13.72 -21.44 13.05
N TYR A 177 -13.41 -20.44 12.24
CA TYR A 177 -13.12 -19.08 12.72
C TYR A 177 -14.36 -18.42 13.36
N ASP A 178 -15.53 -18.47 12.71
CA ASP A 178 -16.79 -17.99 13.27
C ASP A 178 -17.12 -18.68 14.61
N PHE A 179 -16.96 -20.01 14.68
CA PHE A 179 -17.16 -20.77 15.92
C PHE A 179 -16.23 -20.29 17.04
N PHE A 180 -14.93 -20.16 16.75
CA PHE A 180 -13.95 -19.78 17.77
C PHE A 180 -14.08 -18.32 18.20
N LEU A 181 -14.48 -17.42 17.30
CA LEU A 181 -14.85 -16.04 17.67
C LEU A 181 -16.06 -16.03 18.60
N ARG A 182 -17.16 -16.74 18.28
CA ARG A 182 -18.34 -16.79 19.18
C ARG A 182 -18.02 -17.45 20.52
N PHE A 183 -17.14 -18.45 20.52
CA PHE A 183 -16.59 -19.05 21.74
C PHE A 183 -15.81 -18.05 22.60
N LEU A 184 -14.91 -17.27 22.00
CA LEU A 184 -14.15 -16.23 22.70
C LEU A 184 -15.03 -15.05 23.13
N GLU A 185 -16.05 -14.68 22.36
CA GLU A 185 -16.93 -13.53 22.62
C GLU A 185 -18.08 -13.84 23.59
N SER A 186 -18.41 -15.12 23.79
CA SER A 186 -19.46 -15.55 24.71
C SER A 186 -19.33 -14.92 26.11
N PRO A 187 -20.43 -14.46 26.73
CA PRO A 187 -20.42 -13.92 28.08
C PRO A 187 -20.08 -14.99 29.13
N ASP A 188 -20.32 -16.26 28.82
CA ASP A 188 -20.05 -17.40 29.71
C ASP A 188 -18.58 -17.88 29.61
N PHE A 189 -17.76 -17.26 28.74
CA PHE A 189 -16.35 -17.63 28.53
C PHE A 189 -15.48 -17.24 29.74
N GLN A 190 -14.74 -18.22 30.28
CA GLN A 190 -13.88 -18.05 31.45
C GLN A 190 -12.38 -18.11 31.09
N PRO A 191 -11.65 -16.97 31.06
CA PRO A 191 -10.21 -16.95 30.75
C PRO A 191 -9.35 -17.76 31.73
N SER A 192 -9.81 -17.93 32.98
CA SER A 192 -9.17 -18.72 34.04
C SER A 192 -9.01 -20.20 33.69
N ILE A 193 -9.96 -20.76 32.92
CA ILE A 193 -9.93 -22.14 32.43
C ILE A 193 -9.16 -22.19 31.10
N ALA A 194 -9.53 -21.33 30.16
CA ALA A 194 -8.99 -21.29 28.81
C ALA A 194 -7.46 -21.09 28.75
N LYS A 195 -6.86 -20.37 29.71
CA LYS A 195 -5.39 -20.14 29.79
C LYS A 195 -4.54 -21.42 29.92
N LYS A 196 -5.16 -22.57 30.24
CA LYS A 196 -4.49 -23.89 30.28
C LYS A 196 -4.22 -24.44 28.87
N TYR A 197 -4.97 -23.96 27.87
CA TYR A 197 -4.98 -24.49 26.50
C TYR A 197 -4.58 -23.43 25.47
N ILE A 198 -4.91 -22.15 25.71
CA ILE A 198 -4.43 -21.00 24.95
C ILE A 198 -3.14 -20.51 25.61
N ASP A 199 -2.01 -21.06 25.18
CA ASP A 199 -0.67 -20.79 25.70
C ASP A 199 0.18 -19.96 24.72
N GLN A 200 1.48 -19.82 25.01
CA GLN A 200 2.42 -19.12 24.14
C GLN A 200 2.65 -19.82 22.79
N LYS A 201 2.54 -21.14 22.74
CA LYS A 201 2.69 -21.93 21.51
C LYS A 201 1.47 -21.71 20.60
N PHE A 202 0.26 -21.77 21.15
CA PHE A 202 -0.98 -21.46 20.43
C PHE A 202 -0.92 -20.06 19.83
N VAL A 203 -0.48 -19.05 20.59
CA VAL A 203 -0.32 -17.68 20.09
C VAL A 203 0.71 -17.57 18.97
N LEU A 204 1.84 -18.30 19.05
CA LEU A 204 2.86 -18.29 18.00
C LEU A 204 2.32 -18.89 16.70
N GLN A 205 1.66 -20.05 16.76
CA GLN A 205 1.07 -20.70 15.59
C GLN A 205 -0.09 -19.89 14.99
N LEU A 206 -0.83 -19.14 15.80
CA LEU A 206 -1.84 -18.18 15.33
C LEU A 206 -1.20 -16.98 14.61
N LEU A 207 -0.07 -16.47 15.10
CA LEU A 207 0.67 -15.37 14.48
C LEU A 207 1.31 -15.77 13.14
N GLU A 208 1.81 -17.00 13.01
CA GLU A 208 2.36 -17.54 11.75
C GLU A 208 1.32 -17.54 10.61
N LEU A 209 0.03 -17.61 10.91
CA LEU A 209 -1.04 -17.57 9.88
C LEU A 209 -1.33 -16.17 9.33
N PHE A 210 -0.83 -15.09 9.95
CA PHE A 210 -1.02 -13.72 9.42
C PHE A 210 -0.34 -13.51 8.06
N ASP A 211 0.59 -14.39 7.67
CA ASP A 211 1.22 -14.36 6.35
C ASP A 211 0.37 -15.01 5.24
N SER A 212 -0.87 -15.44 5.55
CA SER A 212 -1.80 -16.02 4.55
C SER A 212 -2.11 -15.03 3.43
N GLU A 213 -2.03 -15.49 2.17
CA GLU A 213 -2.39 -14.67 0.99
C GLU A 213 -3.88 -14.27 0.99
N ASP A 214 -4.76 -15.04 1.66
CA ASP A 214 -6.21 -14.80 1.69
C ASP A 214 -6.58 -13.69 2.69
N PRO A 215 -7.06 -12.50 2.24
CA PRO A 215 -7.40 -11.39 3.13
C PRO A 215 -8.55 -11.72 4.09
N ARG A 216 -9.42 -12.68 3.73
CA ARG A 216 -10.53 -13.11 4.59
C ARG A 216 -10.00 -13.84 5.81
N GLU A 217 -8.97 -14.66 5.63
CA GLU A 217 -8.31 -15.36 6.74
C GLU A 217 -7.63 -14.35 7.68
N ARG A 218 -6.93 -13.35 7.12
CA ARG A 218 -6.26 -12.30 7.90
C ARG A 218 -7.22 -11.45 8.73
N ASP A 219 -8.41 -11.11 8.22
CA ASP A 219 -9.41 -10.35 8.99
C ASP A 219 -10.00 -11.14 10.18
N PHE A 220 -10.23 -12.44 10.01
CA PHE A 220 -10.62 -13.33 11.10
C PHE A 220 -9.50 -13.52 12.13
N LEU A 221 -8.24 -13.68 11.69
CA LEU A 221 -7.05 -13.74 12.55
C LEU A 221 -6.88 -12.45 13.35
N LYS A 222 -7.02 -11.30 12.70
CA LYS A 222 -6.99 -9.96 13.32
C LYS A 222 -7.94 -9.86 14.50
N THR A 223 -9.21 -10.19 14.25
CA THR A 223 -10.26 -10.15 15.27
C THR A 223 -9.99 -11.16 16.38
N THR A 224 -9.57 -12.38 16.04
CA THR A 224 -9.27 -13.46 17.01
C THR A 224 -8.12 -13.06 17.93
N LEU A 225 -7.01 -12.58 17.38
CA LEU A 225 -5.84 -12.16 18.15
C LEU A 225 -6.15 -10.94 19.03
N HIS A 226 -6.94 -9.98 18.54
CA HIS A 226 -7.39 -8.83 19.35
C HIS A 226 -8.24 -9.28 20.55
N ARG A 227 -9.19 -10.22 20.37
CA ARG A 227 -9.98 -10.78 21.48
C ARG A 227 -9.10 -11.53 22.49
N ILE A 228 -8.12 -12.30 22.03
CA ILE A 228 -7.14 -12.98 22.90
C ILE A 228 -6.31 -11.96 23.69
N TYR A 229 -5.76 -10.93 23.04
CA TYR A 229 -5.00 -9.87 23.72
C TYR A 229 -5.83 -9.13 24.78
N GLY A 230 -7.11 -8.88 24.47
CA GLY A 230 -8.08 -8.28 25.39
C GLY A 230 -8.27 -9.13 26.64
N LYS A 231 -8.64 -10.41 26.48
CA LYS A 231 -9.03 -11.33 27.57
C LYS A 231 -7.86 -11.93 28.37
N PHE A 232 -6.66 -12.10 27.77
CA PHE A 232 -5.53 -12.78 28.40
C PHE A 232 -4.39 -11.82 28.77
N LEU A 233 -4.48 -11.19 29.95
CA LEU A 233 -3.48 -10.23 30.45
C LEU A 233 -2.06 -10.80 30.47
N ASN A 234 -1.91 -12.09 30.81
CA ASN A 234 -0.63 -12.81 30.88
C ASN A 234 0.04 -13.03 29.51
N LEU A 235 -0.72 -12.99 28.41
CA LEU A 235 -0.19 -13.19 27.05
C LEU A 235 0.20 -11.87 26.38
N ARG A 236 -0.25 -10.70 26.88
CA ARG A 236 -0.02 -9.38 26.26
C ARG A 236 1.46 -9.09 25.98
N ALA A 237 2.34 -9.33 26.96
CA ALA A 237 3.77 -9.10 26.79
C ALA A 237 4.39 -10.02 25.72
N TYR A 238 3.94 -11.27 25.66
CA TYR A 238 4.40 -12.24 24.67
C TYR A 238 3.92 -11.89 23.25
N ILE A 239 2.62 -11.54 23.09
CA ILE A 239 2.04 -11.10 21.82
C ILE A 239 2.82 -9.89 21.26
N ARG A 240 3.01 -8.83 22.06
CA ARG A 240 3.78 -7.65 21.63
C ARG A 240 5.21 -8.03 21.22
N LYS A 241 5.89 -8.89 21.98
CA LYS A 241 7.24 -9.36 21.64
C LYS A 241 7.28 -10.12 20.31
N GLN A 242 6.31 -10.99 20.04
CA GLN A 242 6.30 -11.75 18.79
C GLN A 242 5.90 -10.90 17.57
N ILE A 243 4.98 -9.95 17.71
CA ILE A 243 4.69 -8.97 16.65
C ILE A 243 5.94 -8.12 16.35
N ASN A 244 6.70 -7.70 17.38
CA ASN A 244 7.98 -7.01 17.15
C ASN A 244 8.99 -7.87 16.39
N ASN A 245 9.08 -9.19 16.69
CA ASN A 245 9.96 -10.10 15.96
C ASN A 245 9.55 -10.24 14.48
N ILE A 246 8.24 -10.33 14.19
CA ILE A 246 7.70 -10.35 12.82
C ILE A 246 8.08 -9.05 12.09
N PHE A 247 7.87 -7.90 12.72
CA PHE A 247 8.24 -6.60 12.14
C PHE A 247 9.76 -6.46 11.95
N TYR A 248 10.60 -6.95 12.87
CA TYR A 248 12.06 -6.93 12.66
C TYR A 248 12.49 -7.78 11.46
N ARG A 249 11.96 -9.01 11.34
CA ARG A 249 12.22 -9.88 10.19
C ARG A 249 11.74 -9.25 8.88
N PHE A 250 10.55 -8.65 8.88
CA PHE A 250 10.00 -7.94 7.73
C PHE A 250 10.88 -6.74 7.30
N ILE A 251 11.30 -5.88 8.24
CA ILE A 251 12.05 -4.64 7.95
C ILE A 251 13.51 -4.91 7.54
N TYR A 252 14.13 -5.97 8.08
CA TYR A 252 15.58 -6.17 7.99
C TYR A 252 16.03 -7.46 7.30
N GLU A 253 15.14 -8.44 7.08
CA GLU A 253 15.50 -9.73 6.48
C GLU A 253 14.73 -10.04 5.19
N THR A 254 13.39 -9.92 5.18
CA THR A 254 12.57 -10.44 4.07
C THR A 254 11.96 -9.37 3.14
N GLU A 255 11.66 -8.16 3.64
CA GLU A 255 10.82 -7.14 2.96
C GLU A 255 9.43 -7.65 2.47
N HIS A 256 9.03 -8.87 2.87
CA HIS A 256 7.78 -9.53 2.47
C HIS A 256 7.11 -10.15 3.70
N HIS A 257 5.83 -9.83 3.90
CA HIS A 257 4.89 -10.44 4.84
C HIS A 257 3.48 -9.88 4.56
N ASN A 258 2.46 -10.73 4.40
CA ASN A 258 1.14 -10.29 3.93
C ASN A 258 0.29 -9.56 5.00
N GLY A 259 0.41 -9.94 6.28
CA GLY A 259 -0.45 -9.44 7.36
C GLY A 259 0.03 -8.20 8.12
N ILE A 260 0.88 -7.35 7.53
CA ILE A 260 1.44 -6.19 8.26
C ILE A 260 0.36 -5.16 8.61
N ALA A 261 -0.57 -4.89 7.70
CA ALA A 261 -1.67 -3.94 7.93
C ALA A 261 -2.57 -4.40 9.09
N GLU A 262 -2.98 -5.66 9.09
CA GLU A 262 -3.87 -6.23 10.10
C GLU A 262 -3.21 -6.29 11.49
N LEU A 263 -1.90 -6.55 11.55
CA LEU A 263 -1.13 -6.46 12.80
C LEU A 263 -1.05 -5.01 13.32
N LEU A 264 -0.91 -4.02 12.43
CA LEU A 264 -0.93 -2.61 12.80
C LEU A 264 -2.31 -2.13 13.27
N GLU A 265 -3.42 -2.61 12.70
CA GLU A 265 -4.78 -2.29 13.21
C GLU A 265 -4.97 -2.75 14.67
N ILE A 266 -4.51 -3.97 15.00
CA ILE A 266 -4.52 -4.46 16.38
C ILE A 266 -3.66 -3.56 17.27
N LEU A 267 -2.46 -3.19 16.80
CA LEU A 267 -1.55 -2.35 17.55
C LEU A 267 -2.10 -0.94 17.78
N GLY A 268 -2.78 -0.32 16.81
CA GLY A 268 -3.44 0.98 16.99
C GLY A 268 -4.46 0.96 18.13
N SER A 269 -5.31 -0.07 18.17
CA SER A 269 -6.24 -0.32 19.29
C SER A 269 -5.50 -0.51 20.63
N ILE A 270 -4.38 -1.24 20.62
CA ILE A 270 -3.54 -1.46 21.81
C ILE A 270 -2.89 -0.15 22.31
N ILE A 271 -2.39 0.69 21.39
CA ILE A 271 -1.71 1.96 21.69
C ILE A 271 -2.71 2.96 22.28
N ASN A 272 -3.92 3.04 21.73
CA ASN A 272 -4.98 3.86 22.31
C ASN A 272 -5.32 3.41 23.76
N GLY A 273 -5.26 2.09 24.02
CA GLY A 273 -5.42 1.51 25.35
C GLY A 273 -4.22 1.65 26.31
N PHE A 274 -3.14 2.36 25.96
CA PHE A 274 -2.00 2.55 26.88
C PHE A 274 -2.34 3.48 28.05
N ALA A 275 -1.88 3.09 29.23
CA ALA A 275 -1.93 3.92 30.43
C ALA A 275 -0.88 5.03 30.37
N LEU A 276 -1.22 6.20 30.90
CA LEU A 276 -0.30 7.31 31.10
C LEU A 276 0.29 7.27 32.53
N PRO A 277 1.57 7.64 32.74
CA PRO A 277 2.56 7.99 31.71
C PRO A 277 2.99 6.77 30.86
N LEU A 278 3.35 7.01 29.60
CA LEU A 278 3.80 5.95 28.69
C LEU A 278 5.07 5.27 29.23
N LYS A 279 5.10 3.94 29.16
CA LYS A 279 6.26 3.14 29.53
C LYS A 279 7.38 3.28 28.51
N GLU A 280 8.63 3.19 28.97
CA GLU A 280 9.82 3.25 28.12
C GLU A 280 9.87 2.13 27.06
N GLU A 281 9.29 0.95 27.36
CA GLU A 281 9.12 -0.12 26.36
C GLU A 281 8.24 0.31 25.16
N HIS A 282 7.31 1.26 25.35
CA HIS A 282 6.42 1.76 24.29
C HIS A 282 7.10 2.87 23.48
N LYS A 283 7.86 3.75 24.13
CA LYS A 283 8.73 4.74 23.47
C LYS A 283 9.78 4.04 22.60
N THR A 284 10.40 3.00 23.13
CA THR A 284 11.34 2.15 22.37
C THR A 284 10.66 1.48 21.17
N PHE A 285 9.44 0.94 21.34
CA PHE A 285 8.67 0.31 20.27
C PHE A 285 8.37 1.30 19.12
N LEU A 286 7.89 2.51 19.42
CA LEU A 286 7.69 3.56 18.42
C LEU A 286 8.99 3.85 17.65
N LEU A 287 10.07 4.19 18.36
CA LEU A 287 11.32 4.66 17.75
C LEU A 287 12.14 3.57 17.04
N LYS A 288 12.00 2.29 17.43
CA LYS A 288 12.81 1.18 16.90
C LYS A 288 12.05 0.20 16.00
N VAL A 289 10.71 0.22 16.02
CA VAL A 289 9.89 -0.70 15.23
C VAL A 289 8.95 0.05 14.30
N LEU A 290 8.09 0.94 14.81
CA LEU A 290 7.12 1.66 13.96
C LEU A 290 7.81 2.61 12.98
N LEU A 291 8.71 3.48 13.43
CA LEU A 291 9.35 4.44 12.52
C LEU A 291 10.17 3.76 11.41
N PRO A 292 10.95 2.68 11.66
CA PRO A 292 11.62 1.94 10.59
C PRO A 292 10.71 1.22 9.57
N LEU A 293 9.43 0.95 9.86
CA LEU A 293 8.49 0.36 8.88
C LEU A 293 8.30 1.27 7.65
N HIS A 294 8.47 2.59 7.77
CA HIS A 294 8.41 3.54 6.65
C HIS A 294 9.53 3.32 5.60
N LYS A 295 10.59 2.58 5.93
CA LYS A 295 11.70 2.31 5.01
C LYS A 295 11.32 1.34 3.89
N VAL A 296 10.53 0.31 4.19
CA VAL A 296 10.24 -0.81 3.28
C VAL A 296 9.49 -0.33 2.02
N LYS A 297 9.73 -0.96 0.87
CA LYS A 297 9.18 -0.51 -0.43
C LYS A 297 7.65 -0.59 -0.45
N SER A 298 7.09 -1.71 0.00
CA SER A 298 5.67 -2.04 0.09
C SER A 298 4.87 -1.26 1.15
N LEU A 299 5.33 -0.05 1.54
CA LEU A 299 4.71 0.81 2.55
C LEU A 299 3.23 1.10 2.23
N SER A 300 2.88 1.23 0.95
CA SER A 300 1.55 1.64 0.51
C SER A 300 0.43 0.72 1.00
N VAL A 301 0.69 -0.58 1.11
CA VAL A 301 -0.23 -1.63 1.58
C VAL A 301 -0.69 -1.42 3.02
N TYR A 302 0.13 -0.79 3.88
CA TYR A 302 -0.11 -0.66 5.32
C TYR A 302 0.09 0.76 5.87
N HIS A 303 0.33 1.74 5.00
CA HIS A 303 0.61 3.13 5.37
C HIS A 303 -0.49 3.76 6.25
N PRO A 304 -1.80 3.67 5.93
CA PRO A 304 -2.85 4.29 6.76
C PRO A 304 -2.87 3.74 8.19
N GLN A 305 -2.67 2.43 8.36
CA GLN A 305 -2.62 1.77 9.65
C GLN A 305 -1.37 2.19 10.46
N LEU A 306 -0.24 2.42 9.78
CA LEU A 306 1.00 2.87 10.40
C LEU A 306 0.91 4.34 10.83
N ALA A 307 0.43 5.23 9.96
CA ALA A 307 0.20 6.63 10.27
C ALA A 307 -0.74 6.79 11.48
N TYR A 308 -1.85 6.05 11.51
CA TYR A 308 -2.75 5.99 12.65
C TYR A 308 -2.02 5.57 13.95
N CYS A 309 -1.15 4.56 13.90
CA CYS A 309 -0.37 4.15 15.07
C CYS A 309 0.61 5.25 15.55
N VAL A 310 1.21 6.01 14.64
CA VAL A 310 2.14 7.10 14.95
C VAL A 310 1.40 8.29 15.57
N VAL A 311 0.34 8.78 14.93
CA VAL A 311 -0.52 9.87 15.45
C VAL A 311 -1.07 9.51 16.82
N GLN A 312 -1.59 8.28 16.99
CA GLN A 312 -2.13 7.81 18.26
C GLN A 312 -1.08 7.75 19.39
N PHE A 313 0.21 7.64 19.06
CA PHE A 313 1.31 7.76 20.03
C PHE A 313 1.57 9.22 20.44
N LEU A 314 1.50 10.16 19.49
CA LEU A 314 1.72 11.59 19.73
C LEU A 314 0.61 12.20 20.59
N GLU A 315 -0.65 11.83 20.35
CA GLU A 315 -1.79 12.22 21.20
C GLU A 315 -1.64 11.79 22.67
N LYS A 316 -0.86 10.72 22.94
CA LYS A 316 -0.62 10.21 24.30
C LYS A 316 0.57 10.86 24.99
N ASP A 317 1.57 11.31 24.22
CA ASP A 317 2.78 11.96 24.73
C ASP A 317 3.41 12.87 23.66
N PRO A 318 3.03 14.17 23.63
CA PRO A 318 3.52 15.12 22.63
C PRO A 318 5.05 15.28 22.60
N SER A 319 5.77 14.93 23.67
CA SER A 319 7.24 14.99 23.71
C SER A 319 7.93 14.04 22.72
N LEU A 320 7.20 13.08 22.16
CA LEU A 320 7.67 12.17 21.13
C LEU A 320 7.63 12.78 19.72
N THR A 321 7.04 13.95 19.53
CA THR A 321 6.83 14.54 18.19
C THR A 321 8.13 14.93 17.50
N GLU A 322 9.07 15.55 18.23
CA GLU A 322 10.39 15.91 17.69
C GLU A 322 11.17 14.70 17.14
N PRO A 323 11.42 13.62 17.90
CA PRO A 323 12.15 12.47 17.37
C PRO A 323 11.39 11.71 16.26
N VAL A 324 10.05 11.73 16.25
CA VAL A 324 9.23 11.15 15.16
C VAL A 324 9.44 11.92 13.86
N ILE A 325 9.24 13.24 13.85
CA ILE A 325 9.39 14.06 12.63
C ILE A 325 10.83 14.03 12.12
N LEU A 326 11.84 14.09 13.01
CA LEU A 326 13.24 13.98 12.61
C LEU A 326 13.58 12.60 11.99
N ALA A 327 12.91 11.52 12.41
CA ALA A 327 13.06 10.20 11.80
C ALA A 327 12.37 10.10 10.43
N LEU A 328 11.16 10.63 10.27
CA LEU A 328 10.47 10.70 8.97
C LEU A 328 11.28 11.51 7.95
N LEU A 329 11.80 12.68 8.36
CA LEU A 329 12.69 13.50 7.53
C LEU A 329 14.01 12.77 7.18
N LYS A 330 14.51 11.89 8.05
CA LYS A 330 15.68 11.04 7.79
C LYS A 330 15.38 9.89 6.83
N PHE A 331 14.18 9.31 6.88
CA PHE A 331 13.74 8.21 6.02
C PHE A 331 13.08 8.68 4.71
N TRP A 332 13.05 10.00 4.47
CA TRP A 332 12.35 10.63 3.35
C TRP A 332 12.68 10.00 1.98
N PRO A 333 11.69 9.46 1.24
CA PRO A 333 11.90 8.83 -0.07
C PRO A 333 12.55 9.79 -1.08
N LYS A 334 13.64 9.38 -1.73
CA LYS A 334 14.33 10.20 -2.76
C LYS A 334 14.16 9.69 -4.19
N THR A 335 13.59 8.50 -4.36
CA THR A 335 13.46 7.80 -5.66
C THR A 335 12.06 7.21 -5.89
N HIS A 336 11.10 7.48 -5.01
CA HIS A 336 9.78 6.83 -5.01
C HIS A 336 8.66 7.82 -4.70
N SER A 337 8.17 8.53 -5.73
CA SER A 337 7.22 9.64 -5.56
C SER A 337 5.89 9.28 -4.87
N PRO A 338 5.27 8.09 -5.07
CA PRO A 338 4.09 7.70 -4.30
C PRO A 338 4.32 7.67 -2.78
N LYS A 339 5.48 7.15 -2.33
CA LYS A 339 5.87 7.19 -0.91
C LYS A 339 6.15 8.61 -0.44
N GLU A 340 6.67 9.50 -1.28
CA GLU A 340 6.85 10.92 -0.92
C GLU A 340 5.49 11.61 -0.69
N VAL A 341 4.47 11.30 -1.50
CA VAL A 341 3.08 11.73 -1.27
C VAL A 341 2.51 11.13 0.03
N MET A 342 2.81 9.87 0.35
CA MET A 342 2.41 9.24 1.61
C MET A 342 3.04 9.91 2.84
N PHE A 343 4.35 10.15 2.83
CA PHE A 343 5.02 10.90 3.89
C PHE A 343 4.46 12.33 4.05
N LEU A 344 4.01 12.97 2.96
CA LEU A 344 3.31 14.26 3.02
C LEU A 344 1.88 14.15 3.57
N ASN A 345 1.19 13.01 3.43
CA ASN A 345 -0.08 12.76 4.13
C ASN A 345 0.16 12.60 5.63
N GLU A 346 1.04 11.68 6.02
CA GLU A 346 1.34 11.39 7.43
C GLU A 346 1.85 12.64 8.17
N LEU A 347 2.72 13.44 7.55
CA LEU A 347 3.17 14.69 8.15
C LEU A 347 2.06 15.73 8.32
N GLU A 348 1.02 15.76 7.49
CA GLU A 348 -0.13 16.65 7.73
C GLU A 348 -0.94 16.17 8.93
N GLU A 349 -1.26 14.87 9.00
CA GLU A 349 -1.96 14.28 10.16
C GLU A 349 -1.20 14.46 11.48
N ILE A 350 0.15 14.40 11.45
CA ILE A 350 1.01 14.71 12.60
C ILE A 350 0.98 16.22 12.95
N LEU A 351 0.93 17.10 11.95
CA LEU A 351 0.85 18.55 12.17
C LEU A 351 -0.52 19.01 12.65
N ASP A 352 -1.60 18.27 12.38
CA ASP A 352 -2.94 18.57 12.92
C ASP A 352 -3.02 18.35 14.45
N VAL A 353 -2.16 17.49 15.01
CA VAL A 353 -2.09 17.20 16.46
C VAL A 353 -0.88 17.80 17.17
N ILE A 354 0.00 18.52 16.48
CA ILE A 354 1.24 19.04 17.08
C ILE A 354 0.97 20.23 18.01
N GLU A 355 1.60 20.26 19.19
CA GLU A 355 1.61 21.44 20.04
C GLU A 355 2.56 22.52 19.50
N PRO A 356 2.22 23.83 19.60
CA PRO A 356 3.10 24.92 19.12
C PRO A 356 4.51 24.93 19.72
N ALA A 357 4.68 24.40 20.95
CA ALA A 357 5.98 24.28 21.61
C ALA A 357 6.87 23.22 20.94
N GLU A 358 6.30 22.09 20.51
CA GLU A 358 7.01 21.03 19.80
C GLU A 358 7.26 21.42 18.34
N PHE A 359 6.30 22.08 17.68
CA PHE A 359 6.44 22.60 16.32
C PHE A 359 7.67 23.49 16.15
N ARG A 360 7.95 24.40 17.10
CA ARG A 360 9.11 25.30 17.07
C ARG A 360 10.46 24.57 17.02
N LYS A 361 10.56 23.34 17.53
CA LYS A 361 11.79 22.52 17.49
C LYS A 361 12.04 21.96 16.08
N VAL A 362 10.96 21.57 15.39
CA VAL A 362 11.02 20.86 14.10
C VAL A 362 10.79 21.74 12.87
N MET A 363 10.23 22.95 13.01
CA MET A 363 9.83 23.80 11.88
C MET A 363 10.97 24.05 10.87
N LYS A 364 12.20 24.32 11.33
CA LYS A 364 13.32 24.63 10.42
C LYS A 364 13.73 23.46 9.53
N PRO A 365 13.97 22.23 10.02
CA PRO A 365 14.23 21.07 9.14
C PRO A 365 13.00 20.63 8.35
N LEU A 366 11.79 20.74 8.91
CA LEU A 366 10.53 20.40 8.23
C LEU A 366 10.30 21.27 6.99
N PHE A 367 10.28 22.59 7.14
CA PHE A 367 10.02 23.50 6.01
C PHE A 367 11.16 23.50 4.98
N LYS A 368 12.40 23.15 5.36
CA LYS A 368 13.47 22.87 4.39
C LYS A 368 13.18 21.65 3.50
N GLN A 369 12.45 20.65 4.01
CA GLN A 369 12.01 19.51 3.18
C GLN A 369 10.75 19.86 2.38
N LEU A 370 9.75 20.56 2.97
CA LEU A 370 8.58 21.04 2.22
C LEU A 370 8.98 21.96 1.04
N ALA A 371 9.95 22.87 1.23
CA ALA A 371 10.53 23.70 0.17
C ALA A 371 11.05 22.88 -1.03
N ARG A 372 11.61 21.69 -0.78
CA ARG A 372 12.06 20.75 -1.82
C ARG A 372 10.88 20.04 -2.49
N CYS A 373 9.85 19.67 -1.73
CA CYS A 373 8.65 19.02 -2.26
C CYS A 373 7.85 19.98 -3.18
N VAL A 374 7.69 21.24 -2.77
CA VAL A 374 7.10 22.31 -3.59
C VAL A 374 7.94 22.58 -4.86
N SER A 375 9.25 22.40 -4.78
CA SER A 375 10.16 22.47 -5.94
C SER A 375 10.28 21.17 -6.73
N SER A 376 9.48 20.14 -6.44
CA SER A 376 9.55 18.86 -7.14
C SER A 376 8.96 19.00 -8.54
N PRO A 377 9.64 18.50 -9.60
CA PRO A 377 9.06 18.45 -10.94
C PRO A 377 7.89 17.47 -11.03
N HIS A 378 7.73 16.56 -10.05
CA HIS A 378 6.66 15.58 -9.99
C HIS A 378 5.38 16.22 -9.43
N PHE A 379 4.41 16.49 -10.30
CA PHE A 379 3.25 17.33 -9.95
C PHE A 379 2.50 16.85 -8.69
N GLN A 380 2.28 15.55 -8.49
CA GLN A 380 1.57 15.05 -7.30
C GLN A 380 2.28 15.36 -5.98
N VAL A 381 3.62 15.48 -5.99
CA VAL A 381 4.41 15.81 -4.79
C VAL A 381 4.31 17.30 -4.50
N ALA A 382 4.45 18.14 -5.54
CA ALA A 382 4.32 19.59 -5.41
C ALA A 382 2.89 20.00 -5.02
N GLU A 383 1.88 19.42 -5.66
CA GLU A 383 0.45 19.58 -5.35
C GLU A 383 0.16 19.22 -3.91
N ARG A 384 0.60 18.01 -3.48
CA ARG A 384 0.33 17.53 -2.12
C ARG A 384 1.00 18.39 -1.05
N ALA A 385 2.21 18.89 -1.31
CA ALA A 385 2.91 19.80 -0.41
C ALA A 385 2.25 21.18 -0.36
N LEU A 386 1.78 21.71 -1.50
CA LEU A 386 1.09 23.00 -1.57
C LEU A 386 -0.30 22.97 -0.92
N TYR A 387 -0.95 21.81 -0.81
CA TYR A 387 -2.21 21.70 -0.07
C TYR A 387 -2.10 21.99 1.43
N TYR A 388 -0.89 21.99 2.03
CA TYR A 388 -0.69 22.41 3.42
C TYR A 388 -1.14 23.85 3.67
N TRP A 389 -1.15 24.72 2.65
CA TRP A 389 -1.64 26.09 2.75
C TRP A 389 -3.17 26.20 2.83
N ASN A 390 -3.91 25.11 2.61
CA ASN A 390 -5.36 25.07 2.77
C ASN A 390 -5.78 24.60 4.17
N ASN A 391 -4.84 24.11 4.99
CA ASN A 391 -5.11 23.66 6.34
C ASN A 391 -5.02 24.85 7.32
N GLU A 392 -6.14 25.20 7.95
CA GLU A 392 -6.24 26.36 8.84
C GLU A 392 -5.28 26.28 10.04
N TYR A 393 -5.09 25.09 10.62
CA TYR A 393 -4.22 24.93 11.78
C TYR A 393 -2.74 25.06 11.38
N ILE A 394 -2.31 24.38 10.32
CA ILE A 394 -0.95 24.53 9.77
C ILE A 394 -0.68 26.00 9.38
N MET A 395 -1.65 26.68 8.77
CA MET A 395 -1.52 28.10 8.44
C MET A 395 -1.39 29.00 9.68
N SER A 396 -2.09 28.69 10.78
CA SER A 396 -1.90 29.41 12.05
C SER A 396 -0.48 29.24 12.62
N LEU A 397 0.05 28.01 12.60
CA LEU A 397 1.43 27.70 13.03
C LEU A 397 2.47 28.38 12.13
N ILE A 398 2.20 28.50 10.83
CA ILE A 398 3.04 29.24 9.88
C ILE A 398 3.02 30.73 10.19
N SER A 399 1.84 31.32 10.42
CA SER A 399 1.67 32.75 10.74
C SER A 399 2.46 33.14 11.99
N ASP A 400 2.29 32.41 13.09
CA ASP A 400 2.97 32.66 14.37
C ASP A 400 4.51 32.56 14.30
N ASN A 401 5.05 31.84 13.31
CA ASN A 401 6.48 31.59 13.15
C ASN A 401 7.02 32.09 11.79
N ALA A 402 6.30 33.02 11.14
CA ALA A 402 6.57 33.49 9.77
C ALA A 402 7.99 34.05 9.60
N ALA A 403 8.55 34.69 10.63
CA ALA A 403 9.92 35.23 10.66
C ALA A 403 11.01 34.20 10.31
N GLU A 404 10.78 32.92 10.62
CA GLU A 404 11.71 31.81 10.37
C GLU A 404 11.29 30.95 9.18
N ILE A 405 9.99 30.82 8.93
CA ILE A 405 9.43 29.96 7.87
C ILE A 405 9.49 30.64 6.49
N LEU A 406 9.12 31.93 6.41
CA LEU A 406 9.06 32.64 5.12
C LEU A 406 10.41 32.67 4.40
N PRO A 407 11.56 32.98 5.05
CA PRO A 407 12.86 32.99 4.36
C PRO A 407 13.28 31.61 3.82
N ILE A 408 12.79 30.51 4.40
CA ILE A 408 13.06 29.14 3.95
C ILE A 408 12.21 28.78 2.73
N MET A 409 10.92 29.14 2.75
CA MET A 409 9.97 28.78 1.68
C MET A 409 10.06 29.71 0.46
N PHE A 410 10.30 31.01 0.67
CA PHE A 410 10.25 32.03 -0.38
C PHE A 410 11.12 31.72 -1.61
N PRO A 411 12.40 31.30 -1.50
CA PRO A 411 13.24 30.99 -2.66
C PRO A 411 12.69 29.88 -3.54
N SER A 412 11.94 28.94 -2.96
CA SER A 412 11.35 27.79 -3.65
C SER A 412 10.06 28.19 -4.35
N LEU A 413 9.17 28.91 -3.66
CA LEU A 413 7.93 29.42 -4.25
C LEU A 413 8.21 30.41 -5.38
N TYR A 414 9.05 31.43 -5.14
CA TYR A 414 9.34 32.49 -6.12
C TYR A 414 10.09 32.00 -7.37
N ARG A 415 10.87 30.91 -7.28
CA ARG A 415 11.50 30.31 -8.47
C ARG A 415 10.48 29.55 -9.31
N ASN A 416 9.68 28.69 -8.68
CA ASN A 416 8.74 27.83 -9.40
C ASN A 416 7.53 28.60 -9.93
N SER A 417 7.18 29.77 -9.37
CA SER A 417 6.19 30.69 -9.96
C SER A 417 6.59 31.28 -11.33
N LYS A 418 7.80 31.02 -11.83
CA LYS A 418 8.23 31.43 -13.18
C LYS A 418 8.40 30.29 -14.16
N THR A 419 8.77 29.11 -13.68
CA THR A 419 9.30 28.02 -14.52
C THR A 419 8.57 26.69 -14.38
N HIS A 420 7.54 26.57 -13.53
CA HIS A 420 6.86 25.30 -13.34
C HIS A 420 5.97 24.93 -14.55
N TRP A 421 6.18 23.73 -15.11
CA TRP A 421 5.53 23.28 -16.35
C TRP A 421 4.02 23.05 -16.21
N ASN A 422 3.55 22.67 -15.02
CA ASN A 422 2.15 22.41 -14.73
C ASN A 422 1.44 23.68 -14.21
N LYS A 423 0.38 24.10 -14.92
CA LYS A 423 -0.42 25.31 -14.64
C LYS A 423 -1.19 25.25 -13.31
N THR A 424 -1.62 24.07 -12.85
CA THR A 424 -2.33 23.93 -11.57
C THR A 424 -1.38 24.24 -10.41
N ILE A 425 -0.18 23.66 -10.45
CA ILE A 425 0.89 23.93 -9.47
C ILE A 425 1.27 25.42 -9.48
N HIS A 426 1.34 26.02 -10.66
CA HIS A 426 1.62 27.45 -10.84
C HIS A 426 0.61 28.32 -10.09
N GLY A 427 -0.70 28.05 -10.24
CA GLY A 427 -1.77 28.72 -9.48
C GLY A 427 -1.69 28.49 -7.97
N LEU A 428 -1.43 27.26 -7.53
CA LEU A 428 -1.25 26.94 -6.11
C LEU A 428 -0.05 27.68 -5.48
N ILE A 429 1.06 27.83 -6.22
CA ILE A 429 2.22 28.61 -5.78
C ILE A 429 1.86 30.10 -5.63
N TYR A 430 1.09 30.67 -6.57
CA TYR A 430 0.63 32.05 -6.45
C TYR A 430 -0.27 32.25 -5.22
N ASN A 431 -1.20 31.33 -4.96
CA ASN A 431 -2.03 31.37 -3.76
C ASN A 431 -1.17 31.34 -2.48
N ALA A 432 -0.20 30.43 -2.40
CA ALA A 432 0.73 30.34 -1.27
C ALA A 432 1.58 31.62 -1.09
N LEU A 433 2.05 32.22 -2.19
CA LEU A 433 2.78 33.51 -2.15
C LEU A 433 1.89 34.66 -1.67
N LYS A 434 0.63 34.71 -2.11
CA LYS A 434 -0.35 35.71 -1.69
C LYS A 434 -0.64 35.60 -0.18
N LEU A 435 -0.95 34.39 0.31
CA LEU A 435 -1.17 34.14 1.74
C LEU A 435 0.05 34.57 2.59
N PHE A 436 1.27 34.31 2.11
CA PHE A 436 2.48 34.77 2.80
C PHE A 436 2.66 36.31 2.82
N MET A 437 2.26 36.99 1.75
CA MET A 437 2.26 38.45 1.68
C MET A 437 1.21 39.05 2.63
N GLU A 438 0.03 38.43 2.74
CA GLU A 438 -1.04 38.81 3.67
C GLU A 438 -0.63 38.63 5.14
N ILE A 439 0.12 37.56 5.47
CA ILE A 439 0.67 37.34 6.83
C ILE A 439 1.64 38.44 7.25
N ASN A 440 2.62 38.78 6.40
CA ASN A 440 3.62 39.82 6.72
C ASN A 440 4.27 40.42 5.47
N GLN A 441 3.63 41.46 4.92
CA GLN A 441 4.12 42.18 3.73
C GLN A 441 5.56 42.68 3.88
N LYS A 442 5.93 43.25 5.04
CA LYS A 442 7.28 43.79 5.25
C LYS A 442 8.35 42.69 5.17
N LEU A 443 8.10 41.54 5.83
CA LEU A 443 9.01 40.40 5.77
C LEU A 443 9.07 39.78 4.37
N PHE A 444 7.97 39.80 3.62
CA PHE A 444 7.90 39.36 2.23
C PHE A 444 8.77 40.24 1.31
N ASP A 445 8.72 41.56 1.48
CA ASP A 445 9.57 42.51 0.75
C ASP A 445 11.06 42.32 1.12
N GLU A 446 11.37 42.16 2.41
CA GLU A 446 12.73 41.86 2.89
C GLU A 446 13.25 40.52 2.31
N CYS A 447 12.42 39.47 2.26
CA CYS A 447 12.76 38.19 1.62
C CYS A 447 12.99 38.34 0.11
N THR A 448 12.19 39.16 -0.58
CA THR A 448 12.35 39.45 -2.00
C THR A 448 13.68 40.15 -2.29
N GLN A 449 14.05 41.14 -1.48
CA GLN A 449 15.34 41.83 -1.61
C GLN A 449 16.52 40.89 -1.31
N ASN A 450 16.45 40.12 -0.23
CA ASN A 450 17.46 39.14 0.14
C ASN A 450 17.66 38.07 -0.96
N TYR A 451 16.59 37.59 -1.58
CA TYR A 451 16.65 36.65 -2.70
C TYR A 451 17.36 37.27 -3.93
N LYS A 452 17.04 38.51 -4.30
CA LYS A 452 17.72 39.25 -5.38
C LYS A 452 19.23 39.39 -5.09
N LEU A 453 19.60 39.83 -3.88
CA LEU A 453 20.99 39.98 -3.45
C LEU A 453 21.75 38.64 -3.44
N GLN A 454 21.11 37.56 -2.97
CA GLN A 454 21.73 36.24 -2.95
C GLN A 454 21.93 35.67 -4.35
N ARG A 455 20.98 35.87 -5.27
CA ARG A 455 21.15 35.53 -6.69
C ARG A 455 22.28 36.28 -7.36
N GLN A 456 22.46 37.57 -7.04
CA GLN A 456 23.60 38.35 -7.54
C GLN A 456 24.93 37.81 -6.99
N LYS A 457 25.02 37.53 -5.68
CA LYS A 457 26.20 36.93 -5.05
C LYS A 457 26.53 35.54 -5.64
N GLU A 458 25.53 34.72 -5.93
CA GLU A 458 25.71 33.43 -6.59
C GLU A 458 26.27 33.58 -8.02
N LYS A 459 25.77 34.55 -8.81
CA LYS A 459 26.33 34.88 -10.13
C LYS A 459 27.79 35.36 -10.01
N GLU A 460 28.11 36.22 -9.05
CA GLU A 460 29.49 36.66 -8.79
C GLU A 460 30.42 35.53 -8.36
N LEU A 461 29.95 34.61 -7.51
CA LEU A 461 30.72 33.44 -7.08
C LEU A 461 30.94 32.46 -8.24
N PHE A 462 29.94 32.28 -9.11
CA PHE A 462 30.08 31.50 -10.33
C PHE A 462 31.15 32.09 -11.24
N LEU A 463 31.08 33.41 -11.52
CA LEU A 463 32.10 34.12 -12.32
C LEU A 463 33.50 34.05 -11.68
N LYS A 464 33.61 34.17 -10.35
CA LYS A 464 34.90 34.01 -9.64
C LYS A 464 35.46 32.60 -9.81
N ARG A 465 34.61 31.57 -9.70
CA ARG A 465 34.99 30.16 -9.89
C ARG A 465 35.42 29.89 -11.32
N ASP A 466 34.69 30.41 -12.29
CA ASP A 466 34.99 30.30 -13.72
C ASP A 466 36.36 30.94 -14.03
N ASN A 467 36.59 32.18 -13.61
CA ASN A 467 37.88 32.86 -13.73
C ASN A 467 39.05 32.12 -13.05
N ILE A 468 38.80 31.36 -11.97
CA ILE A 468 39.83 30.53 -11.33
C ILE A 468 40.14 29.30 -12.21
N TRP A 469 39.13 28.63 -12.76
CA TRP A 469 39.32 27.51 -13.68
C TRP A 469 40.04 27.93 -14.97
N SER A 470 39.66 29.05 -15.58
CA SER A 470 40.35 29.57 -16.77
C SER A 470 41.83 29.85 -16.49
N LYS A 471 42.17 30.43 -15.32
CA LYS A 471 43.58 30.63 -14.91
C LYS A 471 44.33 29.33 -14.66
N ILE A 472 43.66 28.31 -14.12
CA ILE A 472 44.25 26.97 -13.96
C ILE A 472 44.53 26.35 -15.35
N GLU A 473 43.61 26.51 -16.30
CA GLU A 473 43.79 26.04 -17.68
C GLU A 473 44.91 26.79 -18.41
N GLU A 474 45.00 28.12 -18.27
CA GLU A 474 46.11 28.94 -18.78
C GLU A 474 47.46 28.42 -18.26
N VAL A 475 47.61 28.27 -16.93
CA VAL A 475 48.84 27.77 -16.30
C VAL A 475 49.13 26.32 -16.70
N ALA A 476 48.11 25.48 -16.83
CA ALA A 476 48.28 24.10 -17.31
C ALA A 476 48.75 24.07 -18.77
N SER A 477 48.22 24.94 -19.63
CA SER A 477 48.59 25.02 -21.06
C SER A 477 50.05 25.40 -21.30
N ALA A 478 50.63 26.16 -20.36
CA ALA A 478 52.05 26.52 -20.37
C ALA A 478 53.00 25.39 -19.94
N ASN A 479 52.49 24.23 -19.49
CA ASN A 479 53.31 23.09 -19.10
C ASN A 479 53.83 22.33 -20.35
N PRO A 480 55.15 22.07 -20.48
CA PRO A 480 55.70 21.30 -21.61
C PRO A 480 55.10 19.90 -21.82
N ASN A 481 54.47 19.31 -20.79
CA ASN A 481 53.80 18.02 -20.87
C ASN A 481 52.29 18.12 -21.18
N TYR A 482 51.71 19.31 -21.30
CA TYR A 482 50.28 19.51 -21.57
C TYR A 482 49.81 18.81 -22.86
N SER A 483 50.66 18.82 -23.88
CA SER A 483 50.43 18.13 -25.17
C SER A 483 50.42 16.60 -25.08
N ARG A 484 50.80 16.01 -23.94
CA ARG A 484 50.73 14.56 -23.67
C ARG A 484 49.44 14.15 -22.96
N VAL A 485 48.65 15.10 -22.48
CA VAL A 485 47.33 14.83 -21.88
C VAL A 485 46.32 14.62 -23.01
N PRO A 486 45.57 13.50 -23.04
CA PRO A 486 44.50 13.32 -24.02
C PRO A 486 43.47 14.43 -23.85
N LYS A 487 43.19 15.18 -24.92
CA LYS A 487 42.05 16.10 -24.94
C LYS A 487 40.77 15.26 -24.89
N SER A 488 40.16 15.15 -23.71
CA SER A 488 38.81 14.61 -23.56
C SER A 488 37.86 15.47 -24.40
N SER A 489 37.20 14.86 -25.39
CA SER A 489 36.33 15.55 -26.35
C SER A 489 35.05 16.13 -25.74
N ASP A 490 34.80 15.89 -24.45
CA ASP A 490 33.68 16.45 -23.69
C ASP A 490 33.95 17.88 -23.23
N SER A 491 34.26 18.78 -24.18
CA SER A 491 34.17 20.22 -23.98
C SER A 491 32.71 20.67 -23.97
N GLN A 492 31.90 20.12 -23.05
CA GLN A 492 30.60 20.70 -22.74
C GLN A 492 30.83 22.07 -22.11
N SER A 493 30.65 23.12 -22.91
CA SER A 493 30.57 24.49 -22.42
C SER A 493 29.49 24.55 -21.33
N TYR A 494 29.91 24.74 -20.07
CA TYR A 494 28.99 24.89 -18.95
C TYR A 494 28.21 26.20 -19.13
N SER A 495 27.04 26.11 -19.77
CA SER A 495 26.15 27.26 -19.90
C SER A 495 25.85 27.81 -18.50
N PRO A 496 25.89 29.13 -18.29
CA PRO A 496 25.43 29.72 -17.04
C PRO A 496 24.00 29.26 -16.75
N PRO A 497 23.58 29.16 -15.47
CA PRO A 497 22.16 29.12 -15.15
C PRO A 497 21.49 30.30 -15.86
N GLY A 498 20.43 30.02 -16.63
CA GLY A 498 19.83 30.99 -17.53
C GLY A 498 19.51 32.32 -16.84
N ASN A 499 19.51 33.41 -17.61
CA ASN A 499 19.01 34.69 -17.11
C ASN A 499 17.49 34.60 -16.89
N ASP A 500 17.11 34.06 -15.73
CA ASP A 500 15.84 34.37 -15.09
C ASP A 500 15.84 35.88 -14.80
N GLU A 501 15.38 36.68 -15.76
CA GLU A 501 15.13 38.09 -15.52
C GLU A 501 14.14 38.21 -14.36
N VAL A 502 14.46 39.10 -13.42
CA VAL A 502 13.67 39.24 -12.20
C VAL A 502 12.48 40.13 -12.49
N ALA A 503 11.52 39.55 -13.22
CA ALA A 503 10.13 40.00 -13.38
C ALA A 503 9.64 40.66 -12.10
N ASP A 504 9.02 41.82 -12.25
CA ASP A 504 8.75 42.76 -11.17
C ASP A 504 7.64 42.22 -10.25
N ILE A 505 7.55 42.73 -9.02
CA ILE A 505 6.54 42.28 -8.04
C ILE A 505 5.12 42.46 -8.61
N ASN A 506 4.95 43.47 -9.47
CA ASN A 506 3.75 43.75 -10.24
C ASN A 506 3.25 42.55 -11.08
N ASP A 507 4.13 41.66 -11.58
CA ASP A 507 3.70 40.51 -12.38
C ASP A 507 3.00 39.44 -11.53
N ILE A 508 3.38 39.30 -10.26
CA ILE A 508 2.72 38.39 -9.29
C ILE A 508 1.31 38.91 -8.96
N ILE A 509 1.16 40.23 -8.82
CA ILE A 509 -0.12 40.89 -8.54
C ILE A 509 -1.00 40.95 -9.80
N SER A 510 -0.41 40.94 -11.00
CA SER A 510 -1.14 41.11 -12.26
C SER A 510 -2.19 40.01 -12.54
N TYR A 511 -2.01 38.81 -12.00
CA TYR A 511 -2.90 37.67 -12.26
C TYR A 511 -4.30 37.83 -11.62
N GLU A 512 -4.44 38.61 -10.53
CA GLU A 512 -5.75 38.92 -9.93
C GLU A 512 -6.68 39.66 -10.91
N LYS A 513 -6.14 40.32 -11.94
CA LYS A 513 -6.93 41.02 -12.95
C LYS A 513 -7.46 40.13 -14.09
N MET A 514 -7.11 38.84 -14.12
CA MET A 514 -7.63 37.90 -15.12
C MET A 514 -8.81 37.05 -14.63
N GLU A 515 -9.10 37.00 -13.31
CA GLU A 515 -10.26 36.27 -12.78
C GLU A 515 -11.54 37.12 -12.68
N THR A 516 -11.48 38.42 -13.01
CA THR A 516 -12.63 39.35 -12.90
C THR A 516 -13.49 39.46 -14.18
N THR A 517 -13.53 38.43 -15.04
CA THR A 517 -14.55 38.31 -16.11
C THR A 517 -15.63 37.29 -15.72
N PRO A 518 -16.90 37.68 -15.58
CA PRO A 518 -17.96 36.80 -15.07
C PRO A 518 -18.23 35.55 -15.91
N HIS A 519 -18.61 34.46 -15.22
CA HIS A 519 -19.23 33.29 -15.82
C HIS A 519 -20.58 33.61 -16.47
N GLU A 520 -20.60 33.91 -17.77
CA GLU A 520 -21.80 33.76 -18.60
C GLU A 520 -21.72 32.50 -19.47
N GLN A 521 -22.22 31.38 -18.96
CA GLN A 521 -22.76 30.32 -19.82
C GLN A 521 -23.70 29.34 -19.10
N GLY A 522 -25.00 29.58 -19.29
CA GLY A 522 -25.96 28.51 -19.64
C GLY A 522 -26.41 27.53 -18.55
N ASN A 523 -27.61 27.80 -18.01
CA ASN A 523 -28.49 26.78 -17.43
C ASN A 523 -28.56 25.51 -18.31
N ARG A 524 -28.05 24.36 -17.82
CA ARG A 524 -28.52 23.03 -18.25
C ARG A 524 -28.72 22.07 -17.08
N THR A 525 -29.89 21.47 -17.12
CA THR A 525 -30.53 20.57 -16.16
C THR A 525 -29.71 19.35 -15.72
N LYS A 526 -29.98 18.92 -14.48
CA LYS A 526 -29.54 17.63 -13.91
C LYS A 526 -29.89 16.47 -14.84
N ASN A 527 -28.98 15.51 -14.99
CA ASN A 527 -29.33 14.13 -15.35
C ASN A 527 -28.34 13.14 -14.73
N LYS A 528 -28.84 11.97 -14.32
CA LYS A 528 -28.08 10.92 -13.64
C LYS A 528 -27.49 9.88 -14.62
N ASP A 529 -26.57 9.07 -14.09
CA ASP A 529 -26.19 7.72 -14.54
C ASP A 529 -25.59 7.53 -15.95
N LYS A 530 -24.25 7.60 -16.05
CA LYS A 530 -23.43 6.77 -16.98
C LYS A 530 -22.06 6.41 -16.36
N PRO A 531 -21.50 5.21 -16.64
CA PRO A 531 -20.29 4.70 -15.97
C PRO A 531 -18.98 5.30 -16.50
N LEU A 532 -17.94 5.25 -15.66
CA LEU A 532 -16.57 5.71 -15.94
C LEU A 532 -15.88 4.82 -16.99
N LEU A 533 -15.74 5.33 -18.21
CA LEU A 533 -14.86 4.75 -19.24
C LEU A 533 -13.51 5.47 -19.23
N ARG A 534 -12.44 4.75 -18.84
CA ARG A 534 -11.05 5.20 -18.79
C ARG A 534 -10.56 5.58 -20.20
N ARG A 535 -10.66 6.86 -20.57
CA ARG A 535 -10.05 7.39 -21.81
C ARG A 535 -8.53 7.33 -21.66
N LYS A 536 -7.86 6.62 -22.57
CA LYS A 536 -6.40 6.68 -22.69
C LYS A 536 -6.00 8.11 -23.09
N SER A 537 -4.98 8.66 -22.44
CA SER A 537 -4.38 9.94 -22.82
C SER A 537 -3.52 9.75 -24.07
N GLU A 538 -3.92 10.38 -25.17
CA GLU A 538 -3.02 10.58 -26.31
C GLU A 538 -2.08 11.74 -25.99
N LEU A 539 -0.78 11.45 -25.91
CA LEU A 539 0.25 12.46 -25.70
C LEU A 539 0.37 13.35 -26.95
N PRO A 540 0.62 14.67 -26.80
CA PRO A 540 0.97 15.53 -27.92
C PRO A 540 2.21 14.97 -28.61
N HIS A 541 2.14 14.72 -29.91
CA HIS A 541 3.28 14.23 -30.68
C HIS A 541 4.26 15.39 -30.88
N ASP A 542 5.31 15.44 -30.06
CA ASP A 542 6.43 16.33 -30.33
C ASP A 542 7.16 15.88 -31.61
N THR A 543 6.96 16.66 -32.67
CA THR A 543 7.61 16.45 -33.96
C THR A 543 9.14 16.48 -33.90
N TYR A 544 9.72 17.14 -32.88
CA TYR A 544 11.17 17.16 -32.68
C TYR A 544 11.68 15.81 -32.16
N THR A 545 11.01 15.22 -31.16
CA THR A 545 11.27 13.87 -30.65
C THR A 545 11.10 12.80 -31.75
N VAL A 546 10.04 12.87 -32.56
CA VAL A 546 9.84 11.91 -33.68
C VAL A 546 10.97 12.02 -34.71
N LYS A 547 11.45 13.25 -35.00
CA LYS A 547 12.57 13.46 -35.92
C LYS A 547 13.89 12.93 -35.34
N ALA A 548 14.18 13.21 -34.07
CA ALA A 548 15.36 12.71 -33.37
C ALA A 548 15.41 11.17 -33.31
N LEU A 549 14.26 10.50 -33.15
CA LEU A 549 14.16 9.05 -33.19
C LEU A 549 14.38 8.46 -34.60
N ASN A 550 13.92 9.15 -35.65
CA ASN A 550 14.14 8.73 -37.04
C ASN A 550 15.59 8.96 -37.51
N ASP A 551 16.25 10.02 -37.03
CA ASP A 551 17.64 10.35 -37.38
C ASP A 551 18.66 9.51 -36.57
N HIS A 552 18.24 8.82 -35.51
CA HIS A 552 19.11 8.00 -34.64
C HIS A 552 19.44 6.63 -35.26
N LYS A 553 20.54 6.55 -36.01
CA LYS A 553 21.18 5.27 -36.36
C LYS A 553 21.92 4.68 -35.17
N ARG A 554 21.53 3.48 -34.72
CA ARG A 554 22.32 2.71 -33.74
C ARG A 554 23.69 2.31 -34.31
N ALA A 555 24.71 2.31 -33.46
CA ALA A 555 26.04 1.79 -33.75
C ALA A 555 26.14 0.26 -33.55
N ASP A 556 25.20 -0.50 -34.12
CA ASP A 556 25.08 -1.96 -33.90
C ASP A 556 26.14 -2.78 -34.68
N GLU A 557 27.00 -2.16 -35.50
CA GLU A 557 28.08 -2.85 -36.25
C GLU A 557 29.28 -3.30 -35.39
N TYR A 558 29.39 -2.84 -34.14
CA TYR A 558 30.57 -3.10 -33.27
C TYR A 558 30.25 -3.70 -31.90
N LEU A 559 29.00 -4.09 -31.64
CA LEU A 559 28.58 -4.72 -30.38
C LEU A 559 28.05 -6.13 -30.62
N ALA A 560 28.92 -7.13 -30.49
CA ALA A 560 28.52 -8.53 -30.51
C ALA A 560 27.62 -8.85 -29.31
N THR A 561 26.43 -9.39 -29.57
CA THR A 561 25.54 -9.91 -28.53
C THR A 561 26.14 -11.16 -27.86
N PRO A 562 26.17 -11.25 -26.52
CA PRO A 562 26.60 -12.47 -25.84
C PRO A 562 25.60 -13.62 -26.05
N PRO A 563 26.05 -14.88 -26.02
CA PRO A 563 25.19 -16.04 -26.28
C PRO A 563 24.14 -16.27 -25.18
N ASP A 564 23.00 -16.84 -25.59
CA ASP A 564 21.83 -17.13 -24.76
C ASP A 564 22.14 -18.18 -23.67
N VAL A 565 21.91 -17.81 -22.41
CA VAL A 565 22.21 -18.61 -21.21
C VAL A 565 21.37 -19.89 -21.12
N ASN A 566 20.30 -20.01 -21.90
CA ASN A 566 19.47 -21.22 -21.96
C ASN A 566 20.04 -22.34 -22.87
N LYS A 567 21.31 -22.24 -23.27
CA LYS A 567 22.06 -23.32 -23.95
C LYS A 567 23.46 -23.54 -23.35
N CYS A 568 23.48 -23.96 -22.09
CA CYS A 568 24.59 -24.68 -21.46
C CYS A 568 24.01 -25.87 -20.68
#